data_AF-R7T8U9-F1
#
_entry.id   AF-R7T8U9-F1
#
_cell.length_a   1.000
_cell.length_b   1.000
_cell.length_c   1.000
_cell.angle_alpha   90.00
_cell.angle_beta   90.00
_cell.angle_gamma   90.00
#
_symmetry.space_group_name_H-M   'P 1'
#
loop_
_entity.id
_entity.type
_entity.pdbx_description
1 polymer ?
#
loop_
_entity_poly.entity_id
_entity_poly.type
_entity_poly.pdbx_seq_one_letter_code
_entity_poly.pdbx_strand_id
1 'polypeptide(L)'
;SDPRTQGWLLISSPWAMLTIVALYLFVVRHGPQWMQNRQPFSLNKVLIVYNAALVVLSIYMFWEFFASSLLEQDFNVVCQPVDYTLRPGAVR
;
A
#
# COMPACT_ATOMS: atom_id res chain seq x y z
N SER A 1 19.47 -5.97 -0.45
CA SER A 1 18.43 -5.01 -0.03
C SER A 1 18.85 -3.63 -0.47
N ASP A 2 17.94 -2.85 -1.04
CA ASP A 2 18.23 -1.47 -1.43
C ASP A 2 18.47 -0.62 -0.16
N PRO A 3 19.64 0.03 0.00
CA PRO A 3 19.92 0.87 1.15
C PRO A 3 18.97 2.07 1.26
N ARG A 4 18.34 2.51 0.16
CA ARG A 4 17.44 3.68 0.15
C ARG A 4 16.13 3.44 0.92
N THR A 5 15.70 2.19 1.04
CA THR A 5 14.48 1.81 1.78
C THR A 5 14.77 1.43 3.23
N GLN A 6 16.03 1.54 3.68
CA GLN A 6 16.40 1.30 5.06
C GLN A 6 15.71 2.33 5.97
N GLY A 7 14.98 1.82 6.96
CA GLY A 7 14.21 2.66 7.90
C GLY A 7 12.76 2.91 7.49
N TRP A 8 12.32 2.48 6.30
CA TRP A 8 10.91 2.55 5.95
C TRP A 8 10.10 1.58 6.82
N LEU A 9 8.88 2.00 7.15
CA LEU A 9 7.95 1.20 7.96
C LEU A 9 7.69 -0.15 7.28
N LEU A 10 7.76 -1.25 8.05
CA LEU A 10 7.52 -2.64 7.61
C LEU A 10 8.53 -3.23 6.60
N ILE A 11 9.58 -2.50 6.18
CA ILE A 11 10.58 -3.01 5.22
C ILE A 11 11.81 -3.62 5.90
N SER A 12 12.10 -3.23 7.15
CA SER A 12 13.29 -3.68 7.88
C SER A 12 13.35 -5.19 8.12
N SER A 13 12.20 -5.85 8.29
CA SER A 13 12.12 -7.28 8.56
C SER A 13 10.82 -7.88 8.01
N PRO A 14 10.89 -9.03 7.32
CA PRO A 14 9.69 -9.71 6.79
C PRO A 14 8.77 -10.21 7.90
N TRP A 15 9.28 -10.41 9.12
CA TRP A 15 8.50 -10.90 10.25
C TRP A 15 7.36 -9.96 10.63
N ALA A 16 7.58 -8.64 10.59
CA ALA A 16 6.53 -7.67 10.90
C ALA A 16 5.35 -7.80 9.92
N MET A 17 5.62 -7.88 8.62
CA MET A 17 4.60 -8.09 7.60
C MET A 17 3.86 -9.43 7.80
N LEU A 18 4.60 -10.52 8.03
CA LEU A 18 4.02 -11.85 8.25
C LEU A 18 3.10 -11.89 9.47
N THR A 19 3.47 -11.22 10.57
CA THR A 19 2.61 -11.15 11.76
C THR A 19 1.30 -10.42 11.50
N ILE A 20 1.32 -9.31 10.76
CA ILE A 20 0.10 -8.56 10.40
C ILE A 20 -0.82 -9.43 9.53
N VAL A 21 -0.27 -10.12 8.53
CA VAL A 21 -1.04 -11.01 7.66
C VAL A 21 -1.64 -12.18 8.45
N ALA A 22 -0.86 -12.80 9.35
CA ALA A 22 -1.35 -13.87 10.21
C ALA A 22 -2.50 -13.40 11.12
N LEU A 23 -2.37 -12.21 11.72
CA LEU A 23 -3.44 -11.59 12.52
C LEU A 23 -4.70 -11.32 11.69
N TYR A 24 -4.55 -10.79 10.47
CA TYR A 24 -5.68 -10.59 9.55
C TYR A 24 -6.41 -11.90 9.25
N LEU A 25 -5.67 -12.96 8.90
CA LEU A 25 -6.26 -14.28 8.62
C LEU A 25 -6.95 -14.88 9.85
N PHE A 26 -6.38 -14.69 11.04
CA PHE A 26 -7.00 -15.09 12.30
C PHE A 26 -8.35 -14.38 12.51
N VAL A 27 -8.41 -13.06 12.30
CA VAL A 27 -9.65 -12.28 12.40
C VAL A 27 -10.67 -12.70 11.35
N VAL A 28 -10.26 -12.94 10.11
CA VAL A 28 -11.17 -13.42 9.05
C VAL A 28 -11.74 -14.80 9.38
N ARG A 29 -10.95 -15.68 9.99
CA ARG A 29 -11.36 -17.06 10.30
C ARG A 29 -12.26 -17.16 11.54
N HIS A 30 -11.98 -16.37 12.58
CA HIS A 30 -12.72 -16.40 13.85
C HIS A 30 -13.76 -15.29 14.00
N GLY A 31 -13.61 -14.19 13.27
CA GLY A 31 -14.53 -13.05 13.28
C GLY A 31 -15.98 -13.42 12.97
N PRO A 32 -16.27 -14.21 11.91
CA PRO A 32 -17.63 -14.64 11.63
C PRO A 32 -18.24 -15.46 12.75
N GLN A 33 -17.48 -16.38 13.36
CA GLN A 33 -17.95 -17.18 14.51
C GLN A 33 -18.30 -16.29 15.71
N TRP A 34 -17.51 -15.26 15.96
CA TRP A 34 -17.77 -14.30 17.02
C TRP A 34 -18.97 -13.37 16.74
N MET A 35 -19.20 -13.03 15.46
CA MET A 35 -20.31 -12.17 15.02
C MET A 35 -21.65 -12.91 14.85
N GLN A 36 -21.67 -14.25 14.85
CA GLN A 36 -22.91 -15.03 14.66
C GLN A 36 -24.04 -14.66 15.63
N ASN A 37 -23.71 -14.34 16.88
CA ASN A 37 -24.69 -14.00 17.92
C ASN A 37 -24.83 -12.48 18.15
N ARG A 38 -24.33 -11.65 17.24
CA ARG A 38 -24.33 -10.19 17.38
C ARG A 38 -24.98 -9.51 16.18
N GLN A 39 -25.63 -8.37 16.42
CA GLN A 39 -26.18 -7.56 15.34
C GLN A 39 -25.04 -6.89 14.53
N PRO A 40 -25.23 -6.71 13.21
CA PRO A 40 -24.23 -6.08 12.36
C PRO A 40 -24.02 -4.61 12.77
N PHE A 41 -22.77 -4.17 12.75
CA PHE A 41 -22.44 -2.77 13.04
C PHE A 41 -22.83 -1.87 11.86
N SER A 42 -23.51 -0.76 12.15
CA SER A 42 -23.80 0.28 11.15
C SER A 42 -22.57 1.16 10.95
N LEU A 43 -21.71 0.77 10.02
CA LEU A 43 -20.46 1.46 9.69
C LEU A 43 -20.56 2.31 8.42
N ASN A 44 -21.78 2.61 7.94
CA ASN A 44 -22.01 3.27 6.65
C ASN A 44 -21.23 4.57 6.48
N LYS A 45 -21.26 5.47 7.47
CA LYS A 45 -20.50 6.73 7.41
C LYS A 45 -18.99 6.51 7.39
N VAL A 46 -18.50 5.53 8.17
CA VAL A 46 -17.08 5.18 8.22
C VAL A 46 -16.63 4.61 6.87
N LEU A 47 -17.44 3.75 6.25
CA LEU A 47 -17.16 3.19 4.93
C LEU A 47 -17.12 4.26 3.83
N ILE A 48 -18.02 5.25 3.88
CA ILE A 48 -18.02 6.37 2.93
C ILE A 48 -16.71 7.15 3.04
N VAL A 49 -16.31 7.54 4.26
CA VAL A 49 -15.05 8.28 4.49
C VAL A 49 -13.83 7.45 4.08
N TYR A 50 -13.82 6.16 4.43
CA TYR A 50 -12.75 5.23 4.08
C TYR A 50 -12.58 5.11 2.55
N ASN A 51 -13.67 4.86 1.83
CA ASN A 51 -13.62 4.75 0.37
C ASN A 51 -13.22 6.07 -0.30
N ALA A 52 -13.71 7.21 0.20
CA ALA A 52 -13.29 8.52 -0.31
C ALA A 52 -11.79 8.76 -0.11
N ALA A 53 -11.25 8.41 1.07
CA ALA A 53 -9.82 8.48 1.35
C ALA A 53 -9.02 7.55 0.43
N LEU A 54 -9.51 6.32 0.17
CA LEU A 54 -8.88 5.41 -0.77
C LEU A 54 -8.83 5.98 -2.20
N VAL A 55 -9.91 6.61 -2.68
CA VAL A 55 -9.91 7.24 -4.01
C VAL A 55 -8.87 8.37 -4.08
N VAL A 56 -8.84 9.25 -3.09
CA VAL A 56 -7.85 10.34 -3.04
C VAL A 56 -6.42 9.79 -3.00
N LEU A 57 -6.16 8.78 -2.17
CA LEU A 57 -4.85 8.14 -2.08
C LEU A 57 -4.46 7.46 -3.40
N SER A 58 -5.42 6.83 -4.08
CA SER A 58 -5.18 6.16 -5.37
C SER A 58 -4.85 7.18 -6.46
N ILE A 59 -5.54 8.32 -6.50
CA ILE A 59 -5.22 9.43 -7.42
C ILE A 59 -3.82 9.96 -7.13
N TYR A 60 -3.46 10.12 -5.86
CA TYR A 60 -2.12 10.57 -5.47
C TYR A 60 -1.03 9.59 -5.92
N MET A 61 -1.18 8.29 -5.62
CA MET A 61 -0.22 7.27 -6.04
C MET A 61 -0.11 7.17 -7.57
N PHE A 62 -1.24 7.28 -8.28
CA PHE A 62 -1.25 7.30 -9.73
C PHE A 62 -0.49 8.51 -10.28
N TRP A 63 -0.67 9.69 -9.68
CA TRP A 63 0.04 10.90 -10.08
C TRP A 63 1.55 10.80 -9.85
N GLU A 64 1.99 10.32 -8.68
CA GLU A 64 3.42 10.12 -8.41
C GLU A 64 4.02 9.09 -9.38
N PHE A 65 3.33 7.97 -9.63
CA PHE A 65 3.79 6.99 -10.62
C PHE A 65 3.87 7.57 -12.04
N PHE A 66 2.85 8.31 -12.46
CA PHE A 66 2.81 8.95 -13.76
C PHE A 66 3.94 9.98 -13.92
N ALA A 67 4.21 10.76 -12.88
CA ALA A 67 5.27 11.76 -12.87
C ALA A 67 6.68 11.16 -12.85
N SER A 68 6.90 10.08 -12.09
CA SER A 68 8.21 9.41 -11.99
C SER A 68 8.49 8.49 -13.19
N SER A 69 7.47 8.06 -13.94
CA SER A 69 7.63 7.16 -15.09
C SER A 69 7.41 7.88 -16.42
N LEU A 70 6.17 8.29 -16.71
CA LEU A 70 5.75 8.69 -18.06
C LEU A 70 6.09 10.15 -18.41
N LEU A 71 6.40 10.99 -17.42
CA LEU A 71 6.90 12.34 -17.66
C LEU A 71 8.42 12.39 -17.86
N GLU A 72 9.15 11.32 -17.56
CA GLU A 72 10.58 11.25 -17.88
C GLU A 72 10.80 11.01 -19.37
N GLN A 73 11.67 11.82 -19.98
CA GLN A 73 11.90 11.81 -21.44
C GLN A 73 12.45 10.48 -21.98
N ASP A 74 13.14 9.69 -21.14
CA ASP A 74 13.83 8.46 -21.54
C ASP A 74 13.15 7.17 -21.02
N PHE A 75 11.87 7.24 -20.64
CA PHE A 75 11.15 6.07 -20.11
C PHE A 75 10.75 5.08 -21.22
N ASN A 76 11.26 3.85 -21.12
CA ASN A 76 10.85 2.77 -22.01
C ASN A 76 9.71 1.94 -21.41
N VAL A 77 8.52 2.02 -21.99
CA VAL A 77 7.32 1.27 -21.56
C VAL A 77 7.46 -0.25 -21.65
N VAL A 78 8.43 -0.75 -22.42
CA VAL A 78 8.67 -2.19 -22.61
C VAL A 78 9.65 -2.75 -21.57
N CYS A 79 10.78 -2.08 -21.37
CA CYS A 79 11.83 -2.52 -20.46
C CYS A 79 12.55 -1.30 -19.88
N GLN A 80 12.23 -0.97 -18.64
CA GLN A 80 12.91 0.07 -17.87
C GLN A 80 13.69 -0.58 -16.72
N PRO A 81 15.03 -0.43 -16.66
CA PRO A 81 15.82 -0.92 -15.53
C PRO A 81 15.55 -0.07 -14.29
N VAL A 82 15.72 -0.67 -13.11
CA VAL A 82 15.61 0.05 -11.83
C VAL A 82 16.82 0.98 -11.66
N ASP A 83 16.56 2.28 -11.51
CA ASP A 83 17.59 3.26 -11.17
C ASP A 83 17.80 3.33 -9.65
N TYR A 84 18.96 2.87 -9.20
CA TYR A 84 19.37 2.87 -7.79
C TYR A 84 20.04 4.19 -7.34
N THR A 85 20.14 5.20 -8.22
CA THR A 85 20.69 6.51 -7.84
C THR A 85 19.73 7.30 -6.96
N LEU A 86 20.23 8.35 -6.30
CA LEU A 86 19.45 9.27 -5.46
C LEU A 86 18.86 10.45 -6.27
N ARG A 87 18.64 10.26 -7.58
CA ARG A 87 18.01 11.28 -8.42
C ARG A 87 16.56 11.49 -7.99
N PRO A 88 16.04 12.73 -8.02
CA PRO A 88 14.70 13.04 -7.51
C PRO A 88 13.60 12.22 -8.20
N GLY A 89 13.70 11.91 -9.50
CA GLY A 89 12.74 11.05 -10.20
C GLY A 89 12.77 9.57 -9.76
N ALA A 90 13.93 9.09 -9.29
CA ALA A 90 14.12 7.71 -8.86
C ALA A 90 13.69 7.46 -7.39
N VAL A 91 13.66 8.50 -6.55
CA VAL A 91 13.32 8.41 -5.12
C VAL A 91 11.93 8.95 -4.77
N ARG A 92 11.21 9.48 -5.77
CA ARG A 92 9.88 10.08 -5.64
C ARG A 92 8.78 9.02 -5.61
#